data_AF-A0A2N3ASR7-F1
#
_entry.id   AF-A0A2N3ASR7-F1
#
_cell.length_a   1.000
_cell.length_b   1.000
_cell.length_c   1.000
_cell.angle_alpha   90.00
_cell.angle_beta   90.00
_cell.angle_gamma   90.00
#
_symmetry.space_group_name_H-M   'P 1'
#
loop_
_entity.id
_entity.type
_entity.pdbx_description
1 polymer ?
#
loop_
_entity_poly.entity_id
_entity_poly.type
_entity_poly.pdbx_seq_one_letter_code
_entity_poly.pdbx_strand_id
1 'polypeptide(L)'
;MTDGLEPLARGGLALLGCGKMGGAMLEGWLAAGLPPASVHVIEPHPSAMTDAFAARGVRVGVAPPASAAAVVIAVKPQMMAEALGA
;
A
#
# COMPACT_ATOMS: atom_id res chain seq x y z
N MET A 1 -11.17 -13.85 -11.21
CA MET A 1 -9.84 -14.49 -11.16
C MET A 1 -8.97 -13.68 -10.21
N THR A 2 -8.96 -14.05 -8.93
CA THR A 2 -8.19 -13.40 -7.86
C THR A 2 -7.32 -14.42 -7.10
N ASP A 3 -7.11 -15.62 -7.65
CA ASP A 3 -6.47 -16.76 -6.97
C ASP A 3 -5.07 -16.43 -6.41
N GLY A 4 -4.38 -15.43 -6.94
CA GLY A 4 -3.08 -14.96 -6.41
C GLY A 4 -3.13 -13.88 -5.34
N LEU A 5 -4.26 -13.18 -5.17
CA LEU A 5 -4.40 -12.02 -4.25
C LEU A 5 -5.24 -12.32 -3.02
N GLU A 6 -5.83 -13.52 -2.91
CA GLU A 6 -6.69 -13.90 -1.79
C GLU A 6 -6.04 -13.70 -0.40
N PRO A 7 -4.74 -14.04 -0.18
CA PRO A 7 -4.09 -13.76 1.10
C PRO A 7 -4.07 -12.26 1.42
N LEU A 8 -3.84 -11.40 0.42
CA LEU A 8 -3.79 -9.95 0.58
C LEU A 8 -5.19 -9.35 0.79
N ALA A 9 -6.21 -9.89 0.12
CA ALA A 9 -7.58 -9.45 0.30
C ALA A 9 -8.10 -9.74 1.72
N ARG A 10 -7.69 -10.86 2.33
CA ARG A 10 -8.09 -11.24 3.70
C ARG A 10 -7.19 -10.67 4.78
N GLY A 11 -5.87 -10.80 4.61
CA GLY A 11 -4.88 -10.44 5.62
C GLY A 11 -4.34 -9.03 5.47
N GLY A 12 -4.66 -8.34 4.37
CA GLY A 12 -4.22 -6.98 4.10
C GLY A 12 -2.83 -6.89 3.47
N LEU A 13 -2.61 -5.78 2.75
CA LEU A 13 -1.34 -5.39 2.15
C LEU A 13 -0.89 -4.05 2.74
N ALA A 14 0.29 -4.02 3.35
CA ALA A 14 0.94 -2.77 3.72
C ALA A 14 1.89 -2.32 2.62
N LEU A 15 1.75 -1.07 2.17
CA LEU A 15 2.63 -0.43 1.19
C LEU A 15 3.30 0.78 1.84
N LEU A 16 4.61 0.69 2.08
CA LEU A 16 5.43 1.79 2.57
C LEU A 16 6.03 2.51 1.37
N GLY A 17 5.57 3.73 1.10
CA GLY A 17 5.91 4.51 -0.08
C GLY A 17 4.88 4.36 -1.20
N CYS A 18 4.26 5.46 -1.58
CA CYS A 18 3.27 5.59 -2.65
C CYS A 18 3.68 6.70 -3.65
N GLY A 19 4.98 6.79 -3.95
CA GLY A 19 5.50 7.53 -5.09
C GLY A 19 5.17 6.84 -6.42
N LYS A 20 5.84 7.23 -7.51
CA LYS A 20 5.57 6.72 -8.87
C LYS A 20 5.49 5.19 -8.97
N MET A 21 6.46 4.48 -8.41
CA MET A 21 6.52 3.02 -8.49
C MET A 21 5.48 2.36 -7.58
N GLY A 22 5.42 2.74 -6.30
CA GLY A 22 4.45 2.19 -5.34
C GLY A 22 3.01 2.44 -5.78
N GLY A 23 2.71 3.63 -6.31
CA GLY A 23 1.41 3.96 -6.88
C GLY A 23 1.06 3.14 -8.13
N ALA A 24 2.01 2.91 -9.03
CA ALA A 24 1.76 2.06 -10.21
C ALA A 24 1.51 0.60 -9.83
N MET A 25 2.24 0.07 -8.85
CA MET A 25 2.01 -1.27 -8.30
C MET A 25 0.61 -1.35 -7.67
N LEU A 26 0.25 -0.35 -6.85
CA LEU A 26 -1.07 -0.26 -6.24
C LEU A 26 -2.19 -0.21 -7.28
N GLU A 27 -2.06 0.63 -8.30
CA GLU A 27 -3.03 0.69 -9.39
C GLU A 27 -3.21 -0.67 -10.06
N GLY A 28 -2.12 -1.36 -10.37
CA GLY A 28 -2.15 -2.71 -10.95
C GLY A 28 -2.88 -3.71 -10.07
N TRP A 29 -2.64 -3.71 -8.75
CA TRP A 29 -3.34 -4.62 -7.83
C TRP A 29 -4.82 -4.30 -7.67
N LEU A 30 -5.18 -3.01 -7.61
CA LEU A 30 -6.58 -2.59 -7.56
C LEU A 30 -7.31 -2.97 -8.86
N ALA A 31 -6.67 -2.78 -10.02
CA ALA A 31 -7.19 -3.22 -11.31
C ALA A 31 -7.32 -4.75 -11.42
N ALA A 32 -6.44 -5.49 -10.75
CA ALA A 32 -6.50 -6.94 -10.63
C ALA A 32 -7.53 -7.44 -9.59
N GLY A 33 -8.27 -6.54 -8.95
CA GLY A 33 -9.38 -6.87 -8.05
C GLY A 33 -9.03 -6.96 -6.56
N LEU A 34 -7.87 -6.44 -6.14
CA LEU A 34 -7.57 -6.30 -4.71
C LEU A 34 -8.56 -5.29 -4.08
N PRO A 35 -9.29 -5.65 -3.01
CA PRO A 35 -10.20 -4.72 -2.35
C PRO A 35 -9.44 -3.50 -1.82
N PRO A 36 -9.83 -2.25 -2.15
CA PRO A 36 -9.13 -1.05 -1.67
C PRO A 36 -9.01 -1.03 -0.13
N ALA A 37 -10.06 -1.47 0.56
CA ALA A 37 -10.13 -1.49 2.02
C ALA A 37 -9.16 -2.49 2.69
N SER A 38 -8.55 -3.41 1.94
CA SER A 38 -7.50 -4.30 2.45
C SER A 38 -6.09 -3.73 2.26
N VAL A 39 -5.94 -2.56 1.62
CA VAL A 39 -4.65 -1.91 1.40
C VAL A 39 -4.43 -0.79 2.41
N HIS A 40 -3.25 -0.79 3.01
CA HIS A 40 -2.76 0.25 3.90
C HIS A 40 -1.53 0.92 3.28
N VAL A 41 -1.59 2.23 3.07
CA VAL A 41 -0.50 3.03 2.52
C VAL A 41 0.09 3.90 3.62
N ILE A 42 1.40 3.77 3.82
CA ILE A 42 2.19 4.67 4.66
C ILE A 42 3.10 5.47 3.73
N GLU A 43 2.82 6.76 3.58
CA GLU A 43 3.58 7.68 2.73
C GLU A 43 3.98 8.91 3.54
N PRO A 44 5.29 9.13 3.80
CA PRO A 44 5.79 10.29 4.54
C PRO A 44 5.46 11.63 3.86
N HIS A 45 5.31 11.64 2.53
CA HIS A 45 5.02 12.82 1.73
C HIS A 45 3.70 12.64 0.97
N PRO A 46 2.54 12.83 1.61
CA PRO A 46 1.24 12.73 0.96
C PRO A 46 1.17 13.59 -0.31
N SER A 47 0.45 13.10 -1.30
CA SER A 47 0.29 13.76 -2.60
C SER A 47 -1.12 13.56 -3.15
N ALA A 48 -1.45 14.26 -4.25
CA ALA A 48 -2.73 14.06 -4.93
C ALA A 48 -2.98 12.59 -5.33
N MET A 49 -1.93 11.80 -5.54
CA MET A 49 -2.05 10.37 -5.81
C MET A 49 -2.55 9.59 -4.60
N THR A 50 -2.01 9.85 -3.39
CA THR A 50 -2.50 9.20 -2.18
C THR A 50 -3.93 9.63 -1.85
N ASP A 51 -4.29 10.88 -2.11
CA ASP A 51 -5.67 11.36 -1.94
C ASP A 51 -6.65 10.64 -2.88
N ALA A 52 -6.25 10.42 -4.14
CA ALA A 52 -7.05 9.67 -5.09
C ALA A 52 -7.24 8.20 -4.69
N PHE A 53 -6.20 7.56 -4.12
CA PHE A 53 -6.34 6.21 -3.57
C PHE A 53 -7.23 6.17 -2.33
N ALA A 54 -7.13 7.15 -1.43
CA ALA A 54 -8.00 7.27 -0.27
C ALA A 54 -9.47 7.42 -0.69
N ALA A 55 -9.76 8.23 -1.70
CA ALA A 55 -11.11 8.38 -2.26
C ALA A 55 -11.69 7.07 -2.85
N ARG A 56 -10.82 6.13 -3.24
CA ARG A 56 -11.20 4.78 -3.70
C ARG A 56 -11.34 3.76 -2.58
N GLY A 57 -11.08 4.15 -1.33
CA GLY A 57 -11.21 3.30 -0.14
C GLY A 57 -9.90 2.66 0.33
N VAL A 58 -8.75 3.06 -0.23
CA VAL A 58 -7.44 2.67 0.33
C VAL A 58 -7.23 3.36 1.68
N ARG A 59 -6.68 2.65 2.65
CA ARG A 59 -6.38 3.21 3.97
C ARG A 59 -5.03 3.93 3.94
N VAL A 60 -5.05 5.25 3.76
CA VAL A 60 -3.83 6.08 3.72
C VAL A 60 -3.55 6.66 5.11
N GLY A 61 -2.31 6.57 5.56
CA GLY A 61 -1.88 7.07 6.87
C GLY A 61 -2.40 6.26 8.05
N VAL A 62 -3.02 5.11 7.80
CA VAL A 62 -3.54 4.19 8.82
C VAL A 62 -2.64 2.97 8.90
N ALA A 63 -2.15 2.69 10.11
CA ALA A 63 -1.30 1.53 10.36
C ALA A 63 -1.98 0.23 9.88
N PRO A 64 -1.23 -0.69 9.23
CA PRO A 64 -1.74 -2.01 8.89
C PRO A 64 -1.98 -2.86 10.15
N PRO A 65 -2.81 -3.92 10.06
CA PRO A 65 -2.87 -4.90 11.13
C PRO A 65 -1.50 -5.56 11.33
N ALA A 66 -1.17 -5.93 12.58
CA ALA A 66 0.08 -6.63 12.88
C ALA A 66 0.21 -7.97 12.13
N SER A 67 -0.91 -8.55 11.73
CA SER A 67 -1.01 -9.79 10.95
C SER A 67 -1.09 -9.54 9.43
N ALA A 68 -0.59 -8.41 8.93
CA ALA A 68 -0.61 -8.09 7.50
C ALA A 68 -0.05 -9.26 6.68
N ALA A 69 -0.76 -9.68 5.63
CA ALA A 69 -0.32 -10.82 4.81
C ALA A 69 0.95 -10.52 4.02
N ALA A 70 1.19 -9.26 3.68
CA ALA A 70 2.43 -8.80 3.07
C ALA A 70 2.74 -7.34 3.41
N VAL A 71 4.04 -7.03 3.40
CA VAL A 71 4.57 -5.68 3.47
C VAL A 71 5.44 -5.44 2.25
N VAL A 72 5.15 -4.38 1.51
CA VAL A 72 5.95 -3.93 0.36
C VAL A 72 6.62 -2.62 0.72
N ILE A 73 7.94 -2.61 0.63
CA ILE A 73 8.77 -1.42 0.85
C ILE A 73 9.09 -0.84 -0.53
N ALA A 74 8.43 0.26 -0.88
CA ALA A 74 8.52 0.94 -2.17
C ALA A 74 9.12 2.35 -2.04
N VAL A 75 10.02 2.54 -1.08
CA VAL A 75 10.83 3.76 -0.90
C VAL A 75 12.21 3.62 -1.56
N LYS A 76 12.90 4.74 -1.79
CA LYS A 76 14.29 4.71 -2.25
C LYS A 76 15.20 4.19 -1.14
N PRO A 77 16.30 3.48 -1.44
CA PRO A 77 17.20 2.92 -0.42
C PRO A 77 17.70 3.94 0.60
N GLN A 78 17.96 5.18 0.16
CA GLN A 78 18.45 6.26 1.03
C GLN A 78 17.42 6.72 2.07
N MET A 79 16.13 6.46 1.83
CA MET A 79 15.02 6.82 2.72
C MET A 79 14.54 5.63 3.56
N MET A 80 15.14 4.46 3.40
CA MET A 80 14.64 3.22 4.00
C MET A 80 14.75 3.22 5.52
N ALA A 81 15.82 3.79 6.09
CA ALA A 81 16.00 3.91 7.53
C ALA A 81 14.87 4.73 8.17
N GLU A 82 14.62 5.93 7.63
CA GLU A 82 13.53 6.81 8.05
C GLU A 82 12.16 6.13 7.93
N ALA A 83 11.90 5.46 6.80
CA ALA A 83 10.63 4.77 6.56
C ALA A 83 10.37 3.59 7.51
N LEU A 84 11.43 2.98 8.07
CA LEU A 84 11.35 1.87 9.02
C LEU A 84 11.47 2.34 10.49
N GLY A 85 11.62 3.65 10.73
CA GLY A 85 11.78 4.21 12.07
C GLY A 85 13.11 3.88 12.73
N ALA A 86 14.18 3.68 11.93
CA ALA A 86 15.55 3.46 12.39
C ALA A 86 16.33 4.75 12.62
#